data_AF-A0A975GG58-F1
#
_entry.id   AF-A0A975GG58-F1
#
_cell.length_a   1.000
_cell.length_b   1.000
_cell.length_c   1.000
_cell.angle_alpha   90.00
_cell.angle_beta   90.00
_cell.angle_gamma   90.00
#
_symmetry.space_group_name_H-M   'P 1'
#
loop_
_entity.id
_entity.type
_entity.pdbx_description
1 polymer ?
#
loop_
_entity_poly.entity_id
_entity_poly.type
_entity_poly.pdbx_seq_one_letter_code
_entity_poly.pdbx_strand_id
1 'polypeptide(L)'
;MNIQPVTIANCVLIIIGAMIILFCILETKGFIDVILFIPEIQRKRIKIYLMIHRGLMIFFFYGYIIALSAFIFNFSLVSEIFVSIIFFLGAVFVYISIIVQSKLFAEIQTTIQGMLPICSMCKKIQTKNKDNIEIWKRVEDYISERTDVAFSHGYCPECYEKEIKKIKTKIE
;
A
#
# COMPACT_ATOMS: atom_id res chain seq x y z
N MET A 1 -13.63 23.95 -44.26
CA MET A 1 -14.31 22.95 -43.40
C MET A 1 -14.79 23.68 -42.16
N ASN A 2 -16.10 23.91 -42.04
CA ASN A 2 -16.67 24.58 -40.87
C ASN A 2 -16.86 23.51 -39.78
N ILE A 3 -15.86 23.34 -38.92
CA ILE A 3 -15.91 22.39 -37.82
C ILE A 3 -16.95 22.93 -36.82
N GLN A 4 -17.98 22.14 -36.50
CA GLN A 4 -19.00 22.56 -35.54
C GLN A 4 -18.33 22.80 -34.16
N PRO A 5 -18.74 23.85 -33.42
CA PRO A 5 -18.15 24.19 -32.12
C PRO A 5 -18.22 23.02 -31.11
N VAL A 6 -19.23 22.14 -31.27
CA VAL A 6 -19.41 20.94 -30.45
C VAL A 6 -18.27 19.93 -30.64
N THR A 7 -17.78 19.75 -31.87
CA THR A 7 -16.67 18.84 -32.16
C THR A 7 -15.37 19.31 -31.53
N ILE A 8 -15.13 20.63 -31.52
CA ILE A 8 -13.96 21.24 -30.89
C ILE A 8 -13.99 21.02 -29.38
N ALA A 9 -15.14 21.23 -28.74
CA ALA A 9 -15.32 21.01 -27.30
C ALA A 9 -15.04 19.54 -26.91
N ASN A 10 -15.55 18.58 -27.69
CA ASN A 10 -15.31 17.15 -27.44
C ASN A 10 -13.81 16.79 -27.56
N CYS A 11 -13.12 17.29 -28.59
CA CYS A 11 -11.68 17.07 -28.74
C CYS A 11 -10.88 17.62 -27.56
N VAL A 12 -11.22 18.82 -27.07
CA VAL A 12 -10.57 19.42 -25.89
C VAL A 12 -10.76 18.54 -24.65
N LEU A 13 -11.98 18.05 -24.42
CA LEU A 13 -12.28 17.19 -23.27
C LEU A 13 -11.50 15.87 -23.31
N ILE A 14 -11.41 15.25 -24.50
CA ILE A 14 -10.66 14.00 -24.72
C ILE A 14 -9.17 14.23 -24.46
N ILE A 15 -8.59 15.35 -24.91
CA ILE A 15 -7.19 15.69 -24.68
C ILE A 15 -6.91 15.89 -23.19
N ILE A 16 -7.77 16.61 -22.48
CA ILE A 16 -7.64 16.80 -21.03
C ILE A 16 -7.70 15.44 -20.32
N GLY A 17 -8.64 14.57 -20.68
CA GLY A 17 -8.74 13.21 -20.14
C GLY A 17 -7.47 12.38 -20.38
N ALA A 18 -6.92 12.41 -21.59
CA ALA A 18 -5.68 11.73 -21.92
C ALA A 18 -4.50 12.24 -21.09
N MET A 19 -4.41 13.55 -20.87
CA MET A 19 -3.36 14.18 -20.03
C MET A 19 -3.46 13.77 -18.57
N ILE A 20 -4.67 13.74 -18.00
CA ILE A 20 -4.89 13.29 -16.62
C ILE A 20 -4.45 11.83 -16.46
N ILE A 21 -4.85 10.94 -17.37
CA ILE A 21 -4.49 9.52 -17.28
C ILE A 21 -2.99 9.33 -17.47
N LEU A 22 -2.36 10.06 -18.38
CA LEU A 22 -0.91 10.03 -18.56
C LEU A 22 -0.19 10.42 -17.26
N PHE A 23 -0.63 11.49 -16.61
CA PHE A 23 -0.10 11.92 -15.32
C PHE A 23 -0.25 10.82 -14.26
N CYS A 24 -1.44 10.24 -14.13
CA CYS A 24 -1.68 9.13 -13.20
C CYS A 24 -0.78 7.91 -13.49
N ILE A 25 -0.54 7.55 -14.75
CA ILE A 25 0.37 6.45 -15.13
C ILE A 25 1.80 6.72 -14.65
N LEU A 26 2.27 7.96 -14.80
CA LEU A 26 3.61 8.38 -14.36
C LEU A 26 3.73 8.28 -12.84
N GLU A 27 2.73 8.73 -12.09
CA GLU A 27 2.73 8.70 -10.64
C GLU A 27 2.63 7.28 -10.06
N THR A 28 1.89 6.38 -10.74
CA THR A 28 1.77 4.97 -10.32
C THR A 28 3.12 4.22 -10.40
N LYS A 29 4.10 4.71 -11.17
CA LYS A 29 5.45 4.10 -11.18
C LYS A 29 6.15 4.20 -9.83
N GLY A 30 5.98 5.31 -9.11
CA GLY A 30 6.62 5.52 -7.79
C GLY A 30 6.08 4.58 -6.70
N PHE A 31 4.82 4.16 -6.81
CA PHE A 31 4.22 3.23 -5.85
C PHE A 31 4.79 1.80 -5.91
N ILE A 32 5.36 1.39 -7.04
CA ILE A 32 5.94 0.05 -7.19
C ILE A 32 7.16 -0.14 -6.28
N ASP A 33 7.93 0.93 -6.05
CA ASP A 33 9.15 0.89 -5.25
C ASP A 33 8.84 0.75 -3.74
N VAL A 34 7.68 1.26 -3.29
CA VAL A 34 7.23 1.18 -1.89
C VAL A 34 6.81 -0.25 -1.50
N ILE A 35 6.38 -1.08 -2.47
CA ILE A 35 5.97 -2.48 -2.24
C ILE A 35 7.14 -3.34 -1.72
N LEU A 36 8.38 -2.93 -1.94
CA LEU A 36 9.55 -3.65 -1.43
C LEU A 36 9.57 -3.77 0.11
N PHE A 37 8.85 -2.92 0.82
CA PHE A 37 8.69 -2.97 2.27
C PHE A 37 7.60 -3.94 2.76
N ILE A 38 6.81 -4.55 1.85
CA ILE A 38 5.71 -5.46 2.21
C ILE A 38 6.22 -6.91 2.36
N PRO A 39 5.77 -7.67 3.38
CA PRO A 39 6.11 -9.08 3.58
C PRO A 39 5.89 -9.95 2.31
N GLU A 40 6.83 -10.86 2.03
CA GLU A 40 6.88 -11.75 0.84
C GLU A 40 5.54 -12.44 0.51
N ILE A 41 4.80 -12.86 1.54
CA ILE A 41 3.55 -13.63 1.42
C ILE A 41 2.42 -12.83 0.73
N GLN A 42 2.32 -11.53 0.97
CA GLN A 42 1.26 -10.69 0.38
C GLN A 42 1.70 -9.97 -0.90
N ARG A 43 3.02 -9.82 -1.09
CA ARG A 43 3.65 -9.10 -2.20
C ARG A 43 3.16 -9.57 -3.57
N LYS A 44 3.08 -10.88 -3.81
CA LYS A 44 2.65 -11.43 -5.12
C LYS A 44 1.23 -11.03 -5.49
N ARG A 45 0.29 -11.13 -4.54
CA ARG A 45 -1.12 -10.86 -4.79
C ARG A 45 -1.34 -9.36 -5.05
N ILE A 46 -0.73 -8.49 -4.24
CA ILE A 46 -0.79 -7.04 -4.38
C ILE A 46 -0.15 -6.58 -5.70
N LYS A 47 1.02 -7.14 -6.05
CA LYS A 47 1.70 -6.84 -7.32
C LYS A 47 0.84 -7.18 -8.54
N ILE A 48 0.14 -8.32 -8.54
CA ILE A 48 -0.78 -8.68 -9.64
C ILE A 48 -1.90 -7.65 -9.77
N TYR A 49 -2.55 -7.25 -8.69
CA TYR A 49 -3.61 -6.25 -8.76
C TYR A 49 -3.11 -4.88 -9.26
N LEU A 50 -1.92 -4.46 -8.83
CA LEU A 50 -1.30 -3.22 -9.31
C LEU A 50 -0.85 -3.30 -10.77
N MET A 51 -0.39 -4.47 -11.23
CA MET A 51 -0.08 -4.70 -12.65
C MET A 51 -1.34 -4.66 -13.52
N ILE A 52 -2.44 -5.27 -13.05
CA ILE A 52 -3.75 -5.21 -13.73
C ILE A 52 -4.25 -3.77 -13.77
N HIS A 53 -4.20 -3.05 -12.65
CA HIS A 53 -4.61 -1.65 -12.54
C HIS A 53 -3.82 -0.74 -13.48
N ARG A 54 -2.50 -0.90 -13.52
CA ARG A 54 -1.62 -0.17 -14.46
C ARG A 54 -1.88 -0.55 -15.92
N GLY A 55 -2.13 -1.82 -16.21
CA GLY A 55 -2.52 -2.27 -17.55
C GLY A 55 -3.83 -1.63 -18.01
N LEU A 56 -4.81 -1.54 -17.11
CA LEU A 56 -6.11 -0.91 -17.36
C LEU A 56 -5.97 0.61 -17.58
N MET A 57 -5.08 1.29 -16.87
CA MET A 57 -4.74 2.71 -17.12
C MET A 57 -4.14 2.95 -18.51
N ILE A 58 -3.22 2.08 -18.94
CA ILE A 58 -2.62 2.15 -20.28
C ILE A 58 -3.68 1.91 -21.36
N PHE A 59 -4.57 0.94 -21.13
CA PHE A 59 -5.70 0.69 -22.02
C PHE A 59 -6.58 1.94 -22.17
N PHE A 60 -6.91 2.63 -21.07
CA PHE A 60 -7.66 3.88 -21.16
C PHE A 60 -6.94 4.95 -21.95
N PHE A 61 -5.65 5.16 -21.69
CA PHE A 61 -4.86 6.14 -22.42
C PHE A 61 -4.95 5.92 -23.94
N TYR A 62 -4.75 4.68 -24.39
CA TYR A 62 -4.89 4.34 -25.82
C TYR A 62 -6.34 4.48 -26.31
N GLY A 63 -7.31 4.19 -25.44
CA GLY A 63 -8.72 4.49 -25.68
C GLY A 63 -8.97 5.97 -25.97
N TYR A 64 -8.44 6.89 -25.17
CA TYR A 64 -8.59 8.32 -25.44
C TYR A 64 -7.95 8.73 -26.78
N ILE A 65 -6.80 8.14 -27.16
CA ILE A 65 -6.17 8.41 -28.46
C ILE A 65 -7.01 7.90 -29.64
N ILE A 66 -7.59 6.69 -29.53
CA ILE A 66 -8.50 6.14 -30.54
C ILE A 66 -9.79 6.99 -30.64
N ALA A 67 -10.35 7.41 -29.50
CA ALA A 67 -11.54 8.26 -29.49
C ALA A 67 -11.24 9.61 -30.17
N LEU A 68 -10.08 10.21 -29.88
CA LEU A 68 -9.64 11.45 -30.50
C LEU A 68 -9.51 11.31 -32.03
N SER A 69 -8.89 10.22 -32.50
CA SER A 69 -8.73 9.98 -33.93
C SER A 69 -10.08 9.75 -34.62
N ALA A 70 -10.98 8.96 -34.03
CA ALA A 70 -12.33 8.72 -34.56
C ALA A 70 -13.14 10.03 -34.72
N PHE A 71 -13.01 10.95 -33.75
CA PHE A 71 -13.63 12.28 -33.83
C PHE A 71 -13.01 13.15 -34.93
N ILE A 72 -11.69 13.11 -35.12
CA ILE A 72 -10.99 13.85 -36.19
C ILE A 72 -11.44 13.37 -37.58
N PHE A 73 -11.61 12.06 -37.76
CA PHE A 73 -12.03 11.47 -39.04
C PHE A 73 -13.56 11.43 -39.25
N ASN A 74 -14.36 11.95 -38.30
CA ASN A 74 -15.83 11.99 -38.33
C ASN A 74 -16.53 10.61 -38.45
N PHE A 75 -15.97 9.57 -37.82
CA PHE A 75 -16.62 8.25 -37.75
C PHE A 75 -17.64 8.19 -36.59
N SER A 76 -18.86 8.69 -36.81
CA SER A 76 -19.90 8.78 -35.76
C SER A 76 -20.24 7.45 -35.07
N LEU A 77 -20.52 6.38 -35.82
CA LEU A 77 -20.97 5.11 -35.24
C LEU A 77 -19.90 4.45 -34.34
N VAL A 78 -18.63 4.53 -34.75
CA VAL A 78 -17.50 3.95 -34.01
C VAL A 78 -17.29 4.69 -32.69
N SER A 79 -17.48 6.02 -32.67
CA SER A 79 -17.28 6.82 -31.47
C SER A 79 -18.29 6.50 -30.35
N GLU A 80 -19.56 6.25 -30.67
CA GLU A 80 -20.60 6.02 -29.65
C GLU A 80 -20.43 4.70 -28.90
N ILE A 81 -20.22 3.61 -29.65
CA ILE A 81 -20.01 2.27 -29.07
C ILE A 81 -18.73 2.26 -28.23
N PHE A 82 -17.68 2.90 -28.74
CA PHE A 82 -16.38 2.91 -28.10
C PHE A 82 -16.37 3.72 -26.79
N VAL A 83 -17.02 4.90 -26.77
CA VAL A 83 -17.18 5.70 -25.56
C VAL A 83 -17.97 4.93 -24.50
N SER A 84 -19.01 4.19 -24.89
CA SER A 84 -19.80 3.36 -23.96
C SER A 84 -18.97 2.24 -23.32
N ILE A 85 -18.12 1.57 -24.11
CA ILE A 85 -17.20 0.53 -23.61
C ILE A 85 -16.16 1.13 -22.67
N ILE A 86 -15.57 2.27 -23.03
CA ILE A 86 -14.63 2.99 -22.16
C ILE A 86 -15.31 3.33 -20.83
N PHE A 87 -16.53 3.85 -20.84
CA PHE A 87 -17.23 4.22 -19.62
C PHE A 87 -17.52 3.01 -18.72
N PHE A 88 -17.97 1.90 -19.32
CA PHE A 88 -18.20 0.64 -18.59
C PHE A 88 -16.91 0.10 -17.96
N LEU A 89 -15.82 0.02 -18.74
CA LEU A 89 -14.52 -0.39 -18.21
C LEU A 89 -14.03 0.58 -17.14
N GLY A 90 -14.39 1.87 -17.23
CA GLY A 90 -14.03 2.90 -16.26
C GLY A 90 -14.65 2.63 -14.89
N ALA A 91 -15.91 2.19 -14.87
CA ALA A 91 -16.56 1.76 -13.64
C ALA A 91 -15.88 0.52 -13.02
N VAL A 92 -15.50 -0.46 -13.85
CA VAL A 92 -14.73 -1.64 -13.41
C VAL A 92 -13.36 -1.22 -12.84
N PHE A 93 -12.69 -0.26 -13.47
CA PHE A 93 -11.44 0.30 -13.00
C PHE A 93 -11.57 0.96 -11.62
N VAL A 94 -12.60 1.78 -11.42
CA VAL A 94 -12.87 2.42 -10.11
C VAL A 94 -13.15 1.37 -9.04
N TYR A 95 -13.96 0.37 -9.35
CA TYR A 95 -14.26 -0.73 -8.42
C TYR A 95 -12.99 -1.51 -8.02
N ILE A 96 -12.15 -1.88 -8.98
CA ILE A 96 -10.86 -2.53 -8.71
C ILE A 96 -9.95 -1.62 -7.87
N SER A 97 -9.90 -0.32 -8.18
CA SER A 97 -9.10 0.67 -7.44
C SER A 97 -9.48 0.72 -5.97
N ILE A 98 -10.78 0.76 -5.66
CA ILE A 98 -11.30 0.78 -4.29
C ILE A 98 -10.91 -0.50 -3.53
N ILE A 99 -10.99 -1.66 -4.18
CA ILE A 99 -10.58 -2.95 -3.56
C ILE A 99 -9.08 -2.96 -3.25
N VAL A 100 -8.25 -2.44 -4.17
CA VAL A 100 -6.80 -2.39 -3.95
C VAL A 100 -6.46 -1.47 -2.78
N GLN A 101 -7.09 -0.29 -2.72
CA GLN A 101 -6.86 0.65 -1.63
C GLN A 101 -7.32 0.08 -0.28
N SER A 102 -8.50 -0.55 -0.20
CA SER A 102 -9.01 -1.10 1.06
C SER A 102 -8.12 -2.21 1.62
N LYS A 103 -7.58 -3.07 0.75
CA LYS A 103 -6.61 -4.10 1.14
C LYS A 103 -5.27 -3.50 1.58
N LEU A 104 -4.81 -2.46 0.90
CA LEU A 104 -3.57 -1.77 1.27
C LEU A 104 -3.67 -1.12 2.66
N PHE A 105 -4.78 -0.45 2.95
CA PHE A 105 -5.01 0.15 4.27
C PHE A 105 -5.10 -0.89 5.40
N ALA A 106 -5.74 -2.03 5.15
CA ALA A 106 -5.82 -3.11 6.13
C ALA A 106 -4.44 -3.67 6.50
N GLU A 107 -3.55 -3.87 5.52
CA GLU A 107 -2.20 -4.37 5.75
C GLU A 107 -1.27 -3.33 6.41
N ILE A 108 -1.45 -2.06 6.09
CA ILE A 108 -0.74 -0.98 6.80
C ILE A 108 -1.20 -0.90 8.25
N GLN A 109 -2.51 -1.07 8.50
CA GLN A 109 -3.05 -1.05 9.85
C GLN A 109 -2.51 -2.20 10.71
N THR A 110 -2.39 -3.42 10.18
CA THR A 110 -1.76 -4.54 10.91
C THR A 110 -0.29 -4.27 11.20
N THR A 111 0.42 -3.58 10.30
CA THR A 111 1.83 -3.21 10.48
C THR A 111 2.00 -2.13 11.57
N ILE A 112 1.08 -1.15 11.65
CA ILE A 112 1.12 -0.07 12.66
C ILE A 112 0.62 -0.56 14.03
N GLN A 113 -0.31 -1.52 14.07
CA GLN A 113 -0.73 -2.19 15.30
C GLN A 113 0.40 -3.01 15.97
N GLY A 114 1.55 -3.18 15.30
CA GLY A 114 2.75 -3.81 15.85
C GLY A 114 3.62 -2.91 16.73
N MET A 115 3.34 -1.60 16.83
CA MET A 115 4.10 -0.72 17.73
C MET A 115 3.66 -0.93 19.17
N LEU A 116 4.39 -1.79 19.88
CA LEU A 116 4.23 -2.01 21.30
C LEU A 116 4.77 -0.79 22.06
N PRO A 117 3.91 -0.01 22.75
CA PRO A 117 4.38 1.09 23.58
C PRO A 117 5.27 0.53 24.70
N ILE A 118 6.57 0.75 24.55
CA ILE A 118 7.60 0.33 25.50
C ILE A 118 8.05 1.54 26.31
N CYS A 119 8.13 1.39 27.63
CA CYS A 119 8.73 2.40 28.49
C CYS A 119 10.21 2.54 28.16
N SER A 120 10.67 3.74 27.82
CA SER A 120 12.08 4.01 27.49
C SER A 120 13.04 3.65 28.62
N MET A 121 12.58 3.79 29.87
CA MET A 121 13.37 3.53 31.08
C MET A 121 13.39 2.07 31.51
N CYS A 122 12.22 1.46 31.75
CA CYS A 122 12.14 0.11 32.31
C CYS A 122 11.88 -0.99 31.29
N LYS A 123 11.71 -0.64 30.01
CA LYS A 123 11.45 -1.54 28.88
C LYS A 123 10.17 -2.38 28.97
N LYS A 124 9.31 -2.13 29.96
CA LYS A 124 7.99 -2.78 30.05
C LYS A 124 7.09 -2.36 28.88
N ILE A 125 6.23 -3.27 28.46
CA ILE A 125 5.21 -3.06 27.43
C ILE A 125 3.92 -2.62 28.12
N GLN A 126 3.32 -1.54 27.62
CA GLN A 126 2.01 -1.08 28.06
C GLN A 126 0.92 -1.84 27.28
N THR A 127 0.04 -2.53 28.01
CA THR A 127 -1.11 -3.24 27.46
C THR A 127 -2.38 -2.49 27.86
N LYS A 128 -3.29 -2.26 26.91
CA LYS A 128 -4.64 -1.76 27.20
C LYS A 128 -5.58 -2.95 27.31
N ASN A 129 -6.25 -3.11 28.46
CA ASN A 129 -7.32 -4.09 28.60
C ASN A 129 -8.68 -3.47 28.22
N LYS A 130 -9.69 -4.31 27.96
CA LYS A 130 -11.06 -3.92 27.58
C LYS A 130 -11.71 -2.91 28.53
N ASP A 131 -11.25 -2.84 29.78
CA ASP A 131 -11.75 -1.92 30.81
C ASP A 131 -11.00 -0.57 30.86
N ASN A 132 -10.22 -0.22 29.83
CA ASN A 132 -9.35 0.97 29.78
C ASN A 132 -8.26 1.04 30.87
N ILE A 133 -7.91 -0.09 31.48
CA ILE A 133 -6.82 -0.16 32.47
C ILE A 133 -5.49 -0.37 31.73
N GLU A 134 -4.54 0.54 31.96
CA GLU A 134 -3.17 0.43 31.47
C GLU A 134 -2.34 -0.47 32.40
N ILE A 135 -1.87 -1.60 31.87
CA ILE A 135 -1.08 -2.56 32.61
C ILE A 135 0.31 -2.63 31.98
N TRP A 136 1.35 -2.47 32.79
CA TRP A 136 2.74 -2.58 32.36
C TRP A 136 3.27 -3.98 32.63
N LYS A 137 3.55 -4.75 31.57
CA LYS A 137 4.12 -6.10 31.65
C LYS A 137 5.56 -6.12 31.18
N ARG A 138 6.36 -7.07 31.67
CA ARG A 138 7.68 -7.29 31.10
C ARG A 138 7.55 -7.90 29.70
N VAL A 139 8.60 -7.78 28.90
CA VAL A 139 8.59 -8.22 27.51
C VAL A 139 8.38 -9.74 27.43
N GLU A 140 9.01 -10.48 28.33
CA GLU A 140 8.94 -11.94 28.42
C GLU A 140 7.51 -12.38 28.73
N ASP A 141 6.91 -11.79 29.77
CA ASP A 141 5.53 -12.07 30.17
C ASP A 141 4.54 -11.76 29.02
N TYR A 142 4.74 -10.63 28.32
CA TYR A 142 3.89 -10.22 27.20
C TYR A 142 3.96 -11.19 26.01
N ILE A 143 5.16 -11.68 25.68
CA ILE A 143 5.40 -12.59 24.55
C ILE A 143 4.94 -14.02 24.89
N SER A 144 5.26 -14.53 26.07
CA SER A 144 4.85 -15.88 26.51
C SER A 144 3.33 -16.02 26.65
N GLU A 145 2.59 -14.94 26.94
CA GLU A 145 1.12 -14.96 26.94
C GLU A 145 0.49 -15.09 25.53
N ARG A 146 1.24 -14.73 24.48
CA ARG A 146 0.74 -14.62 23.09
C ARG A 146 1.36 -15.61 22.12
N THR A 147 2.38 -16.34 22.58
CA THR A 147 3.15 -17.30 21.79
C THR A 147 3.52 -18.49 22.67
N ASP A 148 3.76 -19.64 22.08
CA ASP A 148 4.17 -20.86 22.83
C ASP A 148 5.68 -20.86 23.13
N VAL A 149 6.21 -19.72 23.59
CA VAL A 149 7.64 -19.50 23.83
C VAL A 149 7.90 -19.37 25.33
N ALA A 150 8.83 -20.18 25.84
CA ALA A 150 9.36 -20.08 27.19
C ALA A 150 10.75 -19.41 27.19
N PHE A 151 10.97 -18.50 28.14
CA PHE A 151 12.25 -17.80 28.30
C PHE A 151 13.11 -18.47 29.38
N SER A 152 14.37 -18.77 29.06
CA SER A 152 15.40 -19.12 30.04
C SER A 152 16.31 -17.91 30.28
N HIS A 153 16.75 -17.72 31.52
CA HIS A 153 17.65 -16.63 31.90
C HIS A 153 19.03 -17.21 32.20
N GLY A 154 20.05 -16.78 31.46
CA GLY A 154 21.44 -17.19 31.61
C GLY A 154 22.41 -16.06 31.27
N TYR A 155 23.67 -16.21 31.68
CA TYR A 155 24.73 -15.26 31.30
C TYR A 155 25.35 -15.68 29.97
N CYS A 156 25.53 -14.72 29.05
CA CYS A 156 26.43 -14.94 27.93
C CYS A 156 27.90 -14.95 28.43
N PRO A 157 28.85 -15.54 27.68
CA PRO A 157 30.25 -15.64 28.09
C PRO A 157 30.86 -14.30 28.52
N GLU A 158 30.55 -13.23 27.79
CA GLU A 158 31.04 -11.87 28.06
C GLU A 158 30.54 -11.32 29.40
N CYS A 159 29.23 -11.46 29.66
CA CYS A 159 28.62 -11.00 30.90
C CYS A 159 29.11 -11.81 32.10
N TYR A 160 29.29 -13.12 31.93
CA TYR A 160 29.83 -13.99 32.97
C TYR A 160 31.24 -13.59 33.38
N GLU A 161 32.13 -13.36 32.40
CA GLU A 161 33.51 -12.94 32.66
C GLU A 161 33.57 -11.57 33.36
N LYS A 162 32.71 -10.63 32.95
CA LYS A 162 32.62 -9.31 33.57
C LYS A 162 32.18 -9.37 35.03
N GLU A 163 31.17 -10.18 35.35
CA GLU A 163 30.70 -10.32 36.74
C GLU A 163 31.72 -11.06 37.61
N ILE A 164 32.38 -12.09 37.11
CA ILE A 164 33.47 -12.75 37.85
C ILE A 164 34.61 -11.77 38.15
N LYS A 165 34.99 -10.93 37.19
CA LYS A 165 36.03 -9.94 37.40
C LYS A 165 35.66 -8.95 38.51
N LYS A 166 34.42 -8.46 38.53
CA LYS A 166 33.91 -7.59 39.60
C LYS A 166 33.93 -8.27 40.97
N ILE A 167 33.54 -9.55 41.03
CA ILE A 167 33.53 -10.31 42.28
C ILE A 167 34.96 -10.45 42.82
N LYS A 168 35.93 -10.80 41.96
CA LYS A 168 37.35 -10.91 42.37
C LYS A 168 37.91 -9.60 42.92
N THR A 169 37.65 -8.47 42.26
CA THR A 169 38.12 -7.14 42.70
C THR A 169 37.49 -6.67 44.01
N LYS A 170 36.38 -7.27 44.46
CA LYS A 170 35.69 -6.89 45.70
C LYS A 170 36.06 -7.77 46.90
N ILE A 171 36.78 -8.88 46.66
CA ILE A 171 37.20 -9.86 47.67
C ILE A 171 38.68 -9.62 48.09
N GLU A 172 39.47 -8.94 47.26
CA GLU A 172 40.80 -8.39 47.60
C GLU A 172 40.69 -7.04 48.33
#